data_AF-A0A5J4RGK5-F1
#
_entry.id   AF-A0A5J4RGK5-F1
#
_cell.length_a   1.000
_cell.length_b   1.000
_cell.length_c   1.000
_cell.angle_alpha   90.00
_cell.angle_beta   90.00
_cell.angle_gamma   90.00
#
_symmetry.space_group_name_H-M   'P 1'
#
loop_
_entity.id
_entity.type
_entity.pdbx_description
1 polymer ?
#
loop_
_entity_poly.entity_id
_entity_poly.type
_entity_poly.pdbx_seq_one_letter_code
_entity_poly.pdbx_strand_id
1 'polypeptide(L)' 'MKVYHGSYLKIDKIDLTQCEPRKDFGRGFYVTKIYEQALIWANRKARNHFLVF' A
#
# COMPACT_ATOMS: atom_id res chain seq x y z
N MET A 1 -2.63 16.29 10.39
CA MET A 1 -3.37 15.83 9.19
C MET A 1 -3.28 14.30 9.14
N LYS A 2 -4.40 13.60 8.97
CA LYS A 2 -4.44 12.12 8.89
C LYS A 2 -4.46 11.68 7.42
N VAL A 3 -3.71 10.63 7.10
CA VAL A 3 -3.65 10.01 5.77
C VAL A 3 -3.74 8.50 5.90
N TYR A 4 -4.04 7.82 4.80
CA TYR A 4 -4.29 6.39 4.73
C TYR A 4 -3.44 5.74 3.63
N HIS A 5 -2.90 4.57 3.93
CA HIS A 5 -2.18 3.72 2.99
C HIS A 5 -2.95 2.41 2.79
N GLY A 6 -3.15 2.01 1.53
CA GLY A 6 -3.78 0.74 1.19
C GLY A 6 -2.73 -0.37 1.07
N SER A 7 -2.70 -1.29 2.04
CA SER A 7 -1.82 -2.47 2.04
C SER A 7 -2.64 -3.75 2.17
N TYR A 8 -2.18 -4.83 1.56
CA TYR A 8 -2.76 -6.17 1.71
C TYR A 8 -2.27 -6.90 2.97
N LEU A 9 -1.25 -6.34 3.64
CA LEU A 9 -0.71 -6.82 4.91
C LEU A 9 -0.76 -5.70 5.96
N LYS A 10 -0.91 -6.09 7.21
CA LYS A 10 -0.77 -5.19 8.35
C LYS A 10 0.69 -4.71 8.44
N ILE A 11 0.88 -3.40 8.63
CA ILE A 11 2.19 -2.78 8.79
C ILE A 11 2.31 -2.32 10.24
N ASP A 12 3.04 -3.07 11.06
CA ASP A 12 3.25 -2.71 12.47
C ASP A 12 4.37 -1.68 12.67
N LYS A 13 5.35 -1.65 11.76
CA LYS A 13 6.46 -0.68 11.75
C LYS A 13 6.72 -0.19 10.33
N ILE A 14 6.98 1.10 10.19
CA ILE A 14 7.38 1.71 8.92
C ILE A 14 8.82 1.28 8.61
N ASP A 15 8.98 0.53 7.53
CA ASP A 15 10.28 0.15 6.98
C ASP A 15 10.30 0.40 5.47
N LEU A 16 11.04 1.43 5.05
CA LEU A 16 11.12 1.83 3.64
C LEU A 16 11.93 0.86 2.78
N THR A 17 12.69 -0.05 3.40
CA THR A 17 13.43 -1.09 2.68
C THR A 17 12.50 -2.19 2.15
N GLN A 18 11.33 -2.34 2.78
CA GLN A 18 10.28 -3.29 2.40
C GLN A 18 9.28 -2.72 1.38
N CYS A 19 9.44 -1.45 0.98
CA CYS A 19 8.59 -0.85 -0.03
C CYS A 19 8.84 -1.47 -1.41
N GLU A 20 7.76 -1.60 -2.18
CA GLU A 20 7.82 -2.10 -3.56
C GLU A 20 8.85 -1.31 -4.39
N PRO A 21 9.74 -2.00 -5.13
CA PRO A 21 10.70 -1.33 -6.00
C PRO A 21 10.02 -0.64 -7.20
N ARG A 22 10.74 0.30 -7.84
CA ARG A 22 10.37 0.93 -9.13
C ARG A 22 9.04 1.68 -9.12
N LYS A 23 8.76 2.41 -8.04
CA LYS A 23 7.65 3.36 -7.96
C LYS A 23 8.03 4.71 -8.55
N ASP A 24 7.05 5.43 -9.08
CA ASP A 24 7.24 6.74 -9.76
C ASP A 24 7.99 7.76 -8.89
N PHE A 25 7.82 7.69 -7.57
CA PHE A 25 8.42 8.60 -6.60
C PHE A 25 9.45 7.91 -5.69
N GLY A 26 9.97 6.76 -6.10
CA GLY A 26 10.95 5.99 -5.33
C GLY A 26 10.35 5.20 -4.17
N ARG A 27 11.20 4.79 -3.22
CA ARG A 27 10.80 3.95 -2.07
C ARG A 27 9.98 4.75 -1.08
N GLY A 28 8.71 4.39 -0.91
CA GLY A 28 7.81 5.05 0.02
C GLY A 28 6.41 4.46 0.05
N PHE A 29 5.64 4.89 1.04
CA PHE A 29 4.22 4.57 1.15
C PHE A 29 3.39 5.58 0.37
N TYR A 30 2.62 5.10 -0.60
CA TYR A 30 1.63 5.91 -1.30
C TYR A 30 0.44 6.12 -0.37
N VAL A 31 0.07 7.38 -0.13
CA VAL A 31 -0.97 7.75 0.82
C VAL A 31 -2.04 8.62 0.18
N THR A 32 -3.23 8.60 0.76
CA THR A 32 -4.37 9.44 0.37
C THR A 32 -5.08 9.97 1.63
N LYS A 33 -5.84 11.07 1.49
CA LYS A 33 -6.72 11.57 2.56
C LYS A 33 -8.09 10.86 2.57
N ILE A 34 -8.42 10.12 1.52
CA ILE A 34 -9.71 9.46 1.33
C ILE A 34 -9.59 8.00 1.77
N TYR A 35 -10.30 7.62 2.83
CA TYR A 35 -10.20 6.29 3.42
C TYR A 35 -10.66 5.19 2.44
N GLU A 36 -11.77 5.43 1.74
CA GLU A 36 -12.37 4.50 0.77
C GLU A 36 -11.38 4.19 -0.36
N GLN A 37 -10.61 5.17 -0.79
CA GLN A 37 -9.59 4.98 -1.82
C GLN A 37 -8.47 4.07 -1.32
N ALA A 38 -8.01 4.23 -0.07
CA ALA A 38 -7.02 3.33 0.53
C ALA A 38 -7.55 1.90 0.66
N LEU A 39 -8.83 1.72 1.02
CA LEU A 39 -9.47 0.41 1.11
C LEU A 39 -9.56 -0.28 -0.26
N ILE A 40 -9.95 0.45 -1.32
CA ILE A 40 -9.98 -0.08 -2.69
C ILE A 40 -8.57 -0.53 -3.11
N TRP A 41 -7.54 0.26 -2.79
CA TRP A 41 -6.15 -0.10 -3.09
C TRP A 41 -5.67 -1.35 -2.33
N ALA A 42 -5.99 -1.46 -1.04
CA ALA A 42 -5.68 -2.65 -0.25
C ALA A 42 -6.30 -3.91 -0.87
N ASN A 43 -7.58 -3.85 -1.25
CA ASN A 43 -8.29 -4.96 -1.89
C ASN A 43 -7.69 -5.34 -3.26
N ARG A 44 -7.35 -4.35 -4.10
CA ARG A 44 -6.67 -4.60 -5.39
C ARG A 44 -5.33 -5.28 -5.20
N LYS A 45 -4.54 -4.81 -4.23
CA LYS A 45 -3.23 -5.37 -3.89
C LYS A 45 -3.35 -6.80 -3.38
N ALA A 46 -4.33 -7.09 -2.51
CA ALA A 46 -4.59 -8.43 -2.01
C ALA A 46 -4.91 -9.38 -3.17
N ARG A 47 -5.84 -9.01 -4.07
CA ARG A 47 -6.17 -9.82 -5.26
C ARG A 47 -4.94 -10.12 -6.11
N ASN A 48 -4.12 -9.12 -6.41
CA ASN A 48 -2.93 -9.33 -7.22
C ASN A 48 -1.84 -10.17 -6.54
N HIS A 49 -1.81 -10.22 -5.20
CA HIS A 49 -0.88 -11.07 -4.47
C HIS A 49 -1.34 -12.53 -4.39
N PHE A 50 -2.66 -12.76 -4.31
CA PHE A 50 -3.26 -14.09 -4.21
C PHE A 50 -3.66 -14.72 -5.55
N LEU A 51 -3.56 -13.98 -6.65
CA LEU A 51 -3.82 -14.47 -8.02
C LEU A 51 -2.54 -14.91 -8.76
N VAL A 52 -1.40 -14.93 -8.08
CA VAL A 52 -0.16 -15.53 -8.60
C VAL A 52 -0.15 -17.00 -8.17
N PHE A 53 -0.77 -17.86 -8.98
CA PHE A 53 -0.62 -19.32 -8.91
C PHE A 53 0.32 -19.77 -10.03
#